data_AF-A0A7W6LXB1-F1
#
_entry.id   AF-A0A7W6LXB1-F1
#
_cell.length_a   1.000
_cell.length_b   1.000
_cell.length_c   1.000
_cell.angle_alpha   90.00
_cell.angle_beta   90.00
_cell.angle_gamma   90.00
#
_symmetry.space_group_name_H-M   'P 1'
#
loop_
_entity.id
_entity.type
_entity.pdbx_description
1 polymer ?
#
loop_
_entity_poly.entity_id
_entity_poly.type
_entity_poly.pdbx_seq_one_letter_code
_entity_poly.pdbx_strand_id
1 'polypeptide(L)'
;MDRDPDRYRLSPDKHRAIYESRIAPLLFAQAAPVERPTALVLGGQPGAGKSALLAAAHAEFDRRGGLIEIIGDDLRAFHPRYSELQRHDDRTAAFFTDRDSGRWIEMAIADAAARRCNVAVEGTMRLPDKVAETLTRFRDNDFVTDARALAVNPELSALGILQRFVAQKDSRGYGRMTSMEAHGAALGGMLDTLDRMQDERLADRLTIYRRGGEILHRFDFSHPLSPDEPRAREIVERERGRPLTAEEAAYKRAEIDRLAPALQRYGIVPQAKAEPDRGRTDQRRDKDDRGR
;
A
#
# COMPACT_ATOMS: atom_id res chain seq x y z
N MET A 1 11.00 4.75 -24.83
CA MET A 1 9.63 5.20 -25.19
C MET A 1 9.19 6.16 -24.12
N ASP A 2 8.93 7.40 -24.52
CA ASP A 2 8.44 8.43 -23.62
C ASP A 2 7.08 8.00 -23.06
N ARG A 3 6.99 7.79 -21.75
CA ARG A 3 5.77 7.33 -21.11
C ARG A 3 4.98 8.58 -20.72
N ASP A 4 4.16 9.08 -21.63
CA ASP A 4 3.22 10.15 -21.33
C ASP A 4 2.16 9.65 -20.31
N PRO A 5 2.15 10.18 -19.07
CA PRO A 5 1.15 9.80 -18.07
C PRO A 5 -0.27 10.25 -18.42
N ASP A 6 -0.45 11.20 -19.34
CA ASP A 6 -1.77 11.70 -19.76
C ASP A 6 -2.38 10.94 -20.95
N ARG A 7 -1.65 9.99 -21.54
CA ARG A 7 -2.06 9.26 -22.75
C ARG A 7 -3.47 8.68 -22.71
N TYR A 8 -3.94 8.27 -21.53
CA TYR A 8 -5.26 7.65 -21.34
C TYR A 8 -6.19 8.46 -20.43
N ARG A 9 -5.82 9.70 -20.10
CA ARG A 9 -6.55 10.54 -19.15
C ARG A 9 -7.97 10.80 -19.61
N LEU A 10 -8.90 10.75 -18.66
CA LEU A 10 -10.30 11.03 -18.93
C LEU A 10 -10.55 12.53 -19.10
N SER A 11 -11.50 12.87 -19.97
CA SER A 11 -12.05 14.23 -20.00
C SER A 11 -12.74 14.55 -18.66
N PRO A 12 -12.81 15.83 -18.25
CA PRO A 12 -13.48 16.22 -17.01
C PRO A 12 -14.91 15.69 -16.90
N ASP A 13 -15.70 15.76 -17.98
CA ASP A 13 -17.09 15.31 -17.98
C ASP A 13 -17.21 13.79 -17.80
N LYS A 14 -16.35 13.03 -18.48
CA LYS A 14 -16.35 11.56 -18.35
C LYS A 14 -15.87 11.12 -16.97
N HIS A 15 -14.87 11.80 -16.43
CA HIS A 15 -14.35 11.56 -15.09
C HIS A 15 -15.44 11.77 -14.03
N ARG A 16 -16.15 12.91 -14.11
CA ARG A 16 -17.30 13.24 -13.26
C ARG A 16 -18.43 12.22 -13.40
N ALA A 17 -18.84 11.90 -14.63
CA ALA A 17 -19.93 10.96 -14.87
C ALA A 17 -19.66 9.58 -14.26
N ILE A 18 -18.43 9.04 -14.39
CA ILE A 18 -18.05 7.77 -13.77
C ILE A 18 -18.14 7.86 -12.25
N TYR A 19 -17.70 8.98 -11.66
CA TYR A 19 -17.76 9.16 -10.23
C TYR A 19 -19.21 9.15 -9.73
N GLU A 20 -20.05 10.00 -10.30
CA GLU A 20 -21.44 10.20 -9.88
C GLU A 20 -22.30 8.96 -10.12
N SER A 21 -22.10 8.25 -11.24
CA SER A 21 -22.97 7.14 -11.62
C SER A 21 -22.48 5.76 -11.17
N ARG A 22 -21.22 5.62 -10.71
CA ARG A 22 -20.63 4.32 -10.33
C ARG A 22 -19.90 4.33 -9.00
N ILE A 23 -18.99 5.30 -8.79
CA ILE A 23 -18.11 5.30 -7.61
C ILE A 23 -18.89 5.74 -6.37
N ALA A 24 -19.49 6.93 -6.39
CA ALA A 24 -20.20 7.46 -5.23
C ALA A 24 -21.37 6.56 -4.78
N PRO A 25 -22.22 6.00 -5.67
CA PRO A 25 -23.27 5.08 -5.25
C PRO A 25 -22.74 3.83 -4.56
N LEU A 26 -21.58 3.30 -4.99
CA LEU A 26 -20.98 2.12 -4.36
C LEU A 26 -20.34 2.47 -3.02
N LEU A 27 -19.51 3.53 -2.99
CA LEU A 27 -18.80 3.94 -1.77
C LEU A 27 -19.77 4.29 -0.65
N PHE A 28 -20.84 5.03 -0.96
CA PHE A 28 -21.77 5.55 0.03
C PHE A 28 -23.06 4.72 0.16
N ALA A 29 -23.09 3.50 -0.37
CA ALA A 29 -24.30 2.64 -0.36
C ALA A 29 -24.84 2.38 1.07
N GLN A 30 -23.93 2.26 2.04
CA GLN A 30 -24.26 1.99 3.45
C GLN A 30 -23.87 3.16 4.36
N ALA A 31 -23.65 4.34 3.79
CA ALA A 31 -23.22 5.51 4.53
C ALA A 31 -24.34 6.04 5.41
N ALA A 32 -24.09 6.15 6.71
CA ALA A 32 -24.95 6.88 7.64
C ALA A 32 -24.27 8.18 8.06
N PRO A 33 -24.98 9.33 8.04
CA PRO A 33 -24.46 10.55 8.63
C PRO A 33 -24.35 10.37 10.15
N VAL A 34 -23.32 10.96 10.74
CA VAL A 34 -23.11 10.98 12.19
C VAL A 34 -22.85 12.41 12.66
N GLU A 35 -23.25 12.71 13.88
CA GLU A 35 -23.15 14.06 14.44
C GLU A 35 -21.70 14.53 14.53
N ARG A 36 -20.80 13.65 15.00
CA ARG A 36 -19.37 13.91 15.16
C ARG A 36 -18.54 12.85 14.41
N PRO A 37 -18.40 12.97 13.08
CA PRO A 37 -17.72 11.97 12.26
C PRO A 37 -16.23 11.91 12.55
N THR A 38 -15.62 10.76 12.26
CA THR A 38 -14.18 10.55 12.33
C THR A 38 -13.59 10.34 10.95
N ALA A 39 -12.54 11.10 10.62
CA ALA A 39 -11.71 10.90 9.46
C ALA A 39 -10.42 10.19 9.87
N LEU A 40 -10.30 8.93 9.46
CA LEU A 40 -9.14 8.08 9.68
C LEU A 40 -8.22 8.14 8.46
N VAL A 41 -6.98 8.59 8.61
CA VAL A 41 -5.93 8.49 7.58
C VAL A 41 -5.00 7.33 7.92
N LEU A 42 -4.95 6.33 7.04
CA LEU A 42 -4.11 5.14 7.19
C LEU A 42 -2.82 5.26 6.37
N GLY A 43 -1.69 5.07 7.04
CA GLY A 43 -0.34 5.16 6.48
C GLY A 43 0.45 3.87 6.60
N GLY A 44 1.36 3.67 5.65
CA GLY A 44 2.23 2.50 5.60
C GLY A 44 2.57 2.13 4.17
N GLN A 45 3.82 1.74 3.96
CA GLN A 45 4.31 1.40 2.63
C GLN A 45 3.53 0.23 2.00
N PRO A 46 3.53 0.08 0.66
CA PRO A 46 2.90 -1.05 0.01
C PRO A 46 3.44 -2.38 0.56
N GLY A 47 2.53 -3.33 0.84
CA GLY A 47 2.88 -4.63 1.41
C GLY A 47 3.03 -4.66 2.95
N ALA A 48 2.86 -3.52 3.64
CA ALA A 48 2.89 -3.47 5.11
C ALA A 48 1.75 -4.24 5.81
N GLY A 49 0.65 -4.55 5.10
CA GLY A 49 -0.48 -5.29 5.68
C GLY A 49 -1.58 -4.41 6.28
N LYS A 50 -1.78 -3.20 5.74
CA LYS A 50 -2.78 -2.23 6.23
C LYS A 50 -4.22 -2.75 6.25
N SER A 51 -4.56 -3.73 5.42
CA SER A 51 -5.89 -4.35 5.37
C SER A 51 -6.36 -4.88 6.74
N ALA A 52 -5.45 -5.38 7.58
CA ALA A 52 -5.82 -5.83 8.93
C ALA A 52 -6.23 -4.66 9.84
N LEU A 53 -5.53 -3.52 9.77
CA LEU A 53 -5.92 -2.33 10.52
C LEU A 53 -7.23 -1.74 10.00
N LEU A 54 -7.44 -1.79 8.68
CA LEU A 54 -8.67 -1.30 8.08
C LEU A 54 -9.86 -2.16 8.51
N ALA A 55 -9.72 -3.50 8.52
CA ALA A 55 -10.73 -4.41 9.05
C ALA A 55 -11.02 -4.16 10.55
N ALA A 56 -9.97 -3.89 11.35
CA ALA A 56 -10.15 -3.52 12.75
C ALA A 56 -10.89 -2.18 12.91
N ALA A 57 -10.59 -1.20 12.06
CA ALA A 57 -11.30 0.08 12.03
C ALA A 57 -12.78 -0.12 11.66
N HIS A 58 -13.11 -0.96 10.68
CA HIS A 58 -14.51 -1.30 10.41
C HIS A 58 -15.24 -1.82 11.63
N ALA A 59 -14.66 -2.80 12.33
CA ALA A 59 -15.25 -3.34 13.54
C ALA A 59 -15.43 -2.28 14.65
N GLU A 60 -14.51 -1.31 14.73
CA GLU A 60 -14.60 -0.17 15.68
C GLU A 60 -15.76 0.78 15.34
N PHE A 61 -16.03 1.01 14.06
CA PHE A 61 -17.03 1.98 13.59
C PHE A 61 -18.39 1.37 13.23
N ASP A 62 -18.52 0.04 13.22
CA ASP A 62 -19.73 -0.69 12.81
C ASP A 62 -20.99 -0.21 13.55
N ARG A 63 -20.90 -0.06 14.89
CA ARG A 63 -22.01 0.46 15.72
C ARG A 63 -22.05 1.99 15.82
N ARG A 64 -21.19 2.69 15.09
CA ARG A 64 -21.04 4.15 15.10
C ARG A 64 -21.37 4.77 13.73
N GLY A 65 -22.25 4.14 12.96
CA GLY A 65 -22.66 4.61 11.63
C GLY A 65 -21.82 4.05 10.48
N GLY A 66 -20.97 3.05 10.73
CA GLY A 66 -20.11 2.43 9.74
C GLY A 66 -18.90 3.29 9.36
N LEU A 67 -18.09 2.78 8.44
CA LEU A 67 -16.86 3.41 7.95
C LEU A 67 -16.79 3.31 6.43
N ILE A 68 -16.69 4.45 5.75
CA ILE A 68 -16.49 4.50 4.30
C ILE A 68 -15.00 4.36 3.98
N GLU A 69 -14.63 3.44 3.12
CA GLU A 69 -13.24 3.27 2.70
C GLU A 69 -12.97 4.01 1.39
N ILE A 70 -11.97 4.89 1.39
CA ILE A 70 -11.45 5.53 0.18
C ILE A 70 -10.06 4.96 -0.08
N ILE A 71 -9.99 4.00 -1.02
CA ILE A 71 -8.77 3.28 -1.40
C ILE A 71 -8.44 3.59 -2.85
N GLY A 72 -7.40 4.40 -3.10
CA GLY A 72 -7.05 4.82 -4.47
C GLY A 72 -6.76 3.67 -5.42
N ASP A 73 -6.20 2.57 -4.91
CA ASP A 73 -5.95 1.35 -5.67
C ASP A 73 -7.22 0.70 -6.20
N ASP A 74 -8.32 0.72 -5.44
CA ASP A 74 -9.59 0.12 -5.85
C ASP A 74 -10.33 1.02 -6.83
N LEU A 75 -10.19 2.34 -6.69
CA LEU A 75 -10.80 3.31 -7.61
C LEU A 75 -10.26 3.20 -9.04
N ARG A 76 -9.04 2.67 -9.23
CA ARG A 76 -8.48 2.44 -10.58
C ARG A 76 -9.33 1.47 -11.40
N ALA A 77 -10.04 0.54 -10.77
CA ALA A 77 -10.91 -0.42 -11.46
C ALA A 77 -12.07 0.23 -12.21
N PHE A 78 -12.42 1.48 -11.87
CA PHE A 78 -13.46 2.25 -12.57
C PHE A 78 -12.96 2.93 -13.84
N HIS A 79 -11.63 3.03 -14.03
CA HIS A 79 -11.08 3.58 -15.26
C HIS A 79 -11.36 2.63 -16.45
N PRO A 80 -12.01 3.10 -17.54
CA PRO A 80 -12.49 2.24 -18.63
C PRO A 80 -11.42 1.36 -19.27
N ARG A 81 -10.16 1.84 -19.28
CA ARG A 81 -9.02 1.12 -19.86
C ARG A 81 -8.20 0.32 -18.85
N TYR A 82 -8.53 0.34 -17.56
CA TYR A 82 -7.65 -0.27 -16.54
C TYR A 82 -7.44 -1.77 -16.78
N SER A 83 -8.50 -2.50 -17.10
CA SER A 83 -8.38 -3.95 -17.38
C SER A 83 -7.54 -4.24 -18.63
N GLU A 84 -7.60 -3.39 -19.65
CA GLU A 84 -6.77 -3.50 -20.86
C GLU A 84 -5.29 -3.24 -20.51
N LEU A 85 -5.03 -2.16 -19.77
CA LEU A 85 -3.68 -1.79 -19.33
C LEU A 85 -3.05 -2.87 -18.45
N GLN A 86 -3.82 -3.49 -17.55
CA GLN A 86 -3.33 -4.60 -16.73
C GLN A 86 -2.99 -5.85 -17.56
N ARG A 87 -3.78 -6.17 -18.60
CA ARG A 87 -3.47 -7.30 -19.48
C ARG A 87 -2.24 -7.03 -20.35
N HIS A 88 -2.07 -5.77 -20.80
CA HIS A 88 -0.93 -5.37 -21.62
C HIS A 88 0.38 -5.36 -20.80
N ASP A 89 0.40 -4.65 -19.66
CA ASP A 89 1.54 -4.62 -18.74
C ASP A 89 1.08 -4.18 -17.34
N ASP A 90 0.84 -5.16 -16.48
CA ASP A 90 0.38 -4.96 -15.10
C ASP A 90 1.36 -4.17 -14.21
N ARG A 91 2.61 -4.04 -14.64
CA ARG A 91 3.64 -3.22 -13.97
C ARG A 91 3.53 -1.72 -14.27
N THR A 92 2.88 -1.34 -15.37
CA THR A 92 2.74 0.07 -15.79
C THR A 92 1.31 0.58 -15.78
N ALA A 93 0.30 -0.29 -15.61
CA ALA A 93 -1.11 0.11 -15.56
C ALA A 93 -1.40 1.22 -14.51
N ALA A 94 -0.74 1.16 -13.35
CA ALA A 94 -0.90 2.18 -12.30
C ALA A 94 -0.42 3.56 -12.75
N PHE A 95 0.69 3.64 -13.49
CA PHE A 95 1.26 4.90 -13.99
C PHE A 95 0.25 5.70 -14.84
N PHE A 96 -0.52 5.00 -15.68
CA PHE A 96 -1.51 5.63 -16.57
C PHE A 96 -2.85 5.98 -15.90
N THR A 97 -3.13 5.45 -14.71
CA THR A 97 -4.44 5.63 -14.04
C THR A 97 -4.34 6.39 -12.72
N ASP A 98 -3.13 6.69 -12.26
CA ASP A 98 -2.86 7.35 -10.98
C ASP A 98 -3.57 8.71 -10.85
N ARG A 99 -3.54 9.51 -11.92
CA ARG A 99 -4.13 10.86 -11.93
C ARG A 99 -5.65 10.85 -11.85
N ASP A 100 -6.31 9.94 -12.56
CA ASP A 100 -7.77 9.81 -12.52
C ASP A 100 -8.24 9.24 -11.18
N SER A 101 -7.52 8.24 -10.64
CA SER A 101 -7.77 7.72 -9.29
C SER A 101 -7.61 8.82 -8.23
N GLY A 102 -6.50 9.58 -8.27
CA GLY A 102 -6.28 10.69 -7.34
C GLY A 102 -7.42 11.71 -7.36
N ARG A 103 -7.93 12.08 -8.53
CA ARG A 103 -9.10 12.97 -8.63
C ARG A 103 -10.38 12.36 -8.04
N TRP A 104 -10.61 11.06 -8.21
CA TRP A 104 -11.77 10.40 -7.58
C TRP A 104 -11.63 10.32 -6.05
N ILE A 105 -10.40 10.17 -5.52
CA ILE A 105 -10.14 10.27 -4.07
C ILE A 105 -10.55 11.66 -3.56
N GLU A 106 -10.12 12.73 -4.23
CA GLU A 106 -10.47 14.10 -3.81
C GLU A 106 -11.98 14.38 -3.83
N MET A 107 -12.68 13.81 -4.82
CA MET A 107 -14.15 13.87 -4.89
C MET A 107 -14.79 13.06 -3.76
N ALA A 108 -14.29 11.85 -3.48
CA ALA A 108 -14.80 11.00 -2.40
C ALA A 108 -14.58 11.63 -1.01
N ILE A 109 -13.43 12.29 -0.79
CA ILE A 109 -13.15 13.06 0.42
C ILE A 109 -14.15 14.21 0.55
N ALA A 110 -14.43 14.93 -0.55
CA ALA A 110 -15.42 16.01 -0.57
C ALA A 110 -16.81 15.52 -0.15
N ASP A 111 -17.27 14.42 -0.76
CA ASP A 111 -18.58 13.86 -0.50
C ASP A 111 -18.69 13.29 0.90
N ALA A 112 -17.64 12.63 1.42
CA ALA A 112 -17.62 12.12 2.78
C ALA A 112 -17.75 13.25 3.80
N ALA A 113 -17.04 14.37 3.59
CA ALA A 113 -17.15 15.57 4.40
C ALA A 113 -18.58 16.14 4.35
N ALA A 114 -19.12 16.34 3.14
CA ALA A 114 -20.46 16.90 2.95
C ALA A 114 -21.58 16.02 3.53
N ARG A 115 -21.43 14.69 3.46
CA ARG A 115 -22.38 13.71 4.00
C ARG A 115 -22.20 13.44 5.49
N ARG A 116 -21.12 13.96 6.11
CA ARG A 116 -20.77 13.75 7.52
C ARG A 116 -20.69 12.28 7.94
N CYS A 117 -20.03 11.45 7.12
CA CYS A 117 -19.85 10.02 7.40
C CYS A 117 -18.46 9.74 7.98
N ASN A 118 -18.32 8.74 8.84
CA ASN A 118 -16.96 8.29 9.18
C ASN A 118 -16.28 7.74 7.92
N VAL A 119 -15.00 8.05 7.78
CA VAL A 119 -14.26 7.75 6.57
C VAL A 119 -12.83 7.31 6.89
N ALA A 120 -12.36 6.27 6.21
CA ALA A 120 -10.98 5.85 6.21
C ALA A 120 -10.37 6.15 4.84
N VAL A 121 -9.41 7.07 4.79
CA VAL A 121 -8.60 7.35 3.61
C VAL A 121 -7.34 6.50 3.68
N GLU A 122 -7.27 5.47 2.83
CA GLU A 122 -6.10 4.60 2.74
C GLU A 122 -5.05 5.21 1.82
N GLY A 123 -3.81 5.24 2.30
CA GLY A 123 -2.68 5.60 1.48
C GLY A 123 -1.37 5.10 2.05
N THR A 124 -0.29 5.68 1.56
CA THR A 124 1.07 5.39 2.02
C THR A 124 1.61 6.44 2.98
N MET A 125 0.90 7.56 3.17
CA MET A 125 1.43 8.77 3.80
C MET A 125 2.74 9.25 3.15
N ARG A 126 2.94 9.01 1.84
CA ARG A 126 4.20 9.36 1.16
C ARG A 126 4.40 10.87 0.97
N LEU A 127 3.31 11.64 0.89
CA LEU A 127 3.34 13.06 0.55
C LEU A 127 2.82 13.89 1.74
N PRO A 128 3.69 14.56 2.50
CA PRO A 128 3.29 15.32 3.69
C PRO A 128 2.21 16.36 3.39
N ASP A 129 2.37 17.12 2.30
CA ASP A 129 1.40 18.15 1.89
C ASP A 129 0.00 17.58 1.67
N LYS A 130 -0.11 16.42 1.01
CA LYS A 130 -1.40 15.80 0.71
C LYS A 130 -2.08 15.25 1.95
N VAL A 131 -1.31 14.70 2.88
CA VAL A 131 -1.84 14.23 4.17
C VAL A 131 -2.30 15.42 5.02
N ALA A 132 -1.51 16.49 5.07
CA ALA A 132 -1.87 17.72 5.77
C ALA A 132 -3.14 18.36 5.19
N GLU A 133 -3.24 18.47 3.86
CA GLU A 133 -4.43 18.97 3.16
C GLU A 133 -5.68 18.14 3.51
N THR A 134 -5.56 16.81 3.46
CA THR A 134 -6.66 15.89 3.79
C THR A 134 -7.14 16.07 5.24
N LEU A 135 -6.22 16.05 6.20
CA LEU A 135 -6.54 16.18 7.61
C LEU A 135 -7.13 17.56 7.95
N THR A 136 -6.54 18.63 7.43
CA THR A 136 -7.02 20.01 7.60
C THR A 136 -8.43 20.15 7.05
N ARG A 137 -8.69 19.62 5.85
CA ARG A 137 -10.01 19.65 5.23
C ARG A 137 -11.08 18.99 6.11
N PHE A 138 -10.78 17.84 6.69
CA PHE A 138 -11.72 17.17 7.59
C PHE A 138 -11.92 17.94 8.90
N ARG A 139 -10.85 18.46 9.49
CA ARG A 139 -10.91 19.31 10.68
C ARG A 139 -11.79 20.55 10.44
N ASP A 140 -11.61 21.23 9.32
CA ASP A 140 -12.41 22.42 8.94
C ASP A 140 -13.90 22.10 8.72
N ASN A 141 -14.27 20.81 8.65
CA ASN A 141 -15.64 20.32 8.57
C ASN A 141 -16.12 19.66 9.88
N ASP A 142 -15.45 19.94 11.00
CA ASP A 142 -15.75 19.45 12.36
C ASP A 142 -15.64 17.93 12.55
N PHE A 143 -14.72 17.29 11.81
CA PHE A 143 -14.40 15.88 12.02
C PHE A 143 -13.37 15.72 13.14
N VAL A 144 -13.49 14.62 13.88
CA VAL A 144 -12.35 14.09 14.64
C VAL A 144 -11.36 13.49 13.65
N THR A 145 -10.09 13.86 13.74
CA THR A 145 -9.03 13.42 12.85
C THR A 145 -8.15 12.38 13.53
N ASP A 146 -8.11 11.17 12.98
CA ASP A 146 -7.32 10.04 13.49
C ASP A 146 -6.31 9.62 12.42
N ALA A 147 -5.04 9.49 12.80
CA ALA A 147 -3.99 8.98 11.93
C ALA A 147 -3.48 7.63 12.48
N ARG A 148 -3.35 6.64 11.60
CA ARG A 148 -2.84 5.32 11.97
C ARG A 148 -1.73 4.90 11.02
N ALA A 149 -0.51 4.71 11.54
CA ALA A 149 0.67 4.40 10.74
C ALA A 149 1.20 3.01 11.06
N LEU A 150 1.54 2.22 10.04
CA LEU A 150 2.20 0.93 10.20
C LEU A 150 3.73 1.07 10.11
N ALA A 151 4.41 0.73 11.19
CA ALA A 151 5.85 0.51 11.25
C ALA A 151 6.15 -0.96 10.94
N VAL A 152 6.60 -1.23 9.72
CA VAL A 152 6.91 -2.60 9.25
C VAL A 152 8.28 -2.62 8.61
N ASN A 153 9.09 -3.61 8.99
CA ASN A 153 10.40 -3.85 8.39
C ASN A 153 10.32 -3.85 6.84
N PRO A 154 11.21 -3.12 6.15
CA PRO A 154 11.20 -3.01 4.70
C PRO A 154 11.18 -4.36 3.97
N GLU A 155 11.95 -5.36 4.44
CA GLU A 155 12.03 -6.68 3.82
C GLU A 155 10.71 -7.44 3.92
N LEU A 156 10.04 -7.39 5.07
CA LEU A 156 8.74 -8.05 5.27
C LEU A 156 7.63 -7.38 4.44
N SER A 157 7.71 -6.07 4.25
CA SER A 157 6.76 -5.36 3.38
C SER A 157 7.03 -5.59 1.88
N ALA A 158 8.31 -5.71 1.48
CA ALA A 158 8.69 -6.10 0.12
C ALA A 158 8.20 -7.52 -0.21
N LEU A 159 8.35 -8.47 0.72
CA LEU A 159 7.76 -9.80 0.61
C LEU A 159 6.24 -9.74 0.45
N GLY A 160 5.56 -8.86 1.19
CA GLY A 160 4.11 -8.63 1.06
C GLY A 160 3.68 -8.15 -0.33
N ILE A 161 4.51 -7.36 -1.02
CA ILE A 161 4.28 -6.97 -2.42
C ILE A 161 4.31 -8.20 -3.33
N LEU A 162 5.32 -9.07 -3.17
CA LEU A 162 5.47 -10.28 -3.98
C LEU A 162 4.33 -11.27 -3.75
N GLN A 163 3.95 -11.49 -2.48
CA GLN A 163 2.82 -12.34 -2.10
C GLN A 163 1.53 -11.89 -2.79
N ARG A 164 1.21 -10.60 -2.70
CA ARG A 164 0.02 -10.03 -3.35
C ARG A 164 0.10 -10.14 -4.87
N PHE A 165 1.25 -9.83 -5.46
CA PHE A 165 1.44 -9.92 -6.91
C PHE A 165 1.18 -11.33 -7.41
N VAL A 166 1.82 -12.34 -6.82
CA VAL A 166 1.66 -13.75 -7.22
C VAL A 166 0.21 -14.21 -7.02
N ALA A 167 -0.40 -13.93 -5.87
CA ALA A 167 -1.78 -14.34 -5.60
C ALA A 167 -2.78 -13.74 -6.61
N GLN A 168 -2.59 -12.47 -7.00
CA GLN A 168 -3.43 -11.83 -8.03
C GLN A 168 -3.15 -12.40 -9.42
N LYS A 169 -1.87 -12.63 -9.75
CA LYS A 169 -1.48 -13.19 -11.05
C LYS A 169 -2.05 -14.60 -11.25
N ASP A 170 -1.99 -15.44 -10.21
CA ASP A 170 -2.54 -16.80 -10.21
C ASP A 170 -4.08 -16.80 -10.34
N SER A 171 -4.77 -15.89 -9.65
CA SER A 171 -6.24 -15.87 -9.62
C SER A 171 -6.90 -15.10 -10.79
N ARG A 172 -6.23 -14.10 -11.37
CA ARG A 172 -6.82 -13.16 -12.35
C ARG A 172 -6.05 -13.06 -13.67
N GLY A 173 -4.84 -13.62 -13.76
CA GLY A 173 -3.94 -13.49 -14.92
C GLY A 173 -3.11 -12.20 -14.96
N TYR A 174 -3.36 -11.26 -14.05
CA TYR A 174 -2.58 -10.02 -13.87
C TYR A 174 -2.42 -9.72 -12.38
N GLY A 175 -1.29 -9.11 -12.00
CA GLY A 175 -0.97 -8.85 -10.60
C GLY A 175 -0.41 -7.45 -10.39
N ARG A 176 -0.74 -6.82 -9.26
CA ARG A 176 -0.24 -5.48 -8.93
C ARG A 176 1.17 -5.54 -8.38
N MET A 177 2.15 -5.37 -9.26
CA MET A 177 3.54 -5.18 -8.89
C MET A 177 3.79 -3.73 -8.48
N THR A 178 4.33 -3.52 -7.29
CA THR A 178 4.79 -2.20 -6.85
C THR A 178 6.29 -2.11 -7.13
N SER A 179 6.76 -1.01 -7.73
CA SER A 179 8.19 -0.80 -7.94
C SER A 179 8.93 -0.57 -6.61
N MET A 180 10.20 -0.98 -6.56
CA MET A 180 11.06 -0.70 -5.39
C MET A 180 11.23 0.79 -5.14
N GLU A 181 11.21 1.61 -6.19
CA GLU A 181 11.20 3.07 -6.08
C GLU A 181 9.95 3.58 -5.36
N ALA A 182 8.76 3.14 -5.76
CA ALA A 182 7.50 3.55 -5.11
C ALA A 182 7.41 3.05 -3.65
N HIS A 183 7.96 1.86 -3.38
CA HIS A 183 8.08 1.30 -2.04
C HIS A 183 9.04 2.13 -1.17
N GLY A 184 10.25 2.41 -1.67
CA GLY A 184 11.26 3.24 -1.00
C GLY A 184 10.78 4.66 -0.74
N ALA A 185 10.13 5.29 -1.73
CA ALA A 185 9.56 6.62 -1.56
C ALA A 185 8.47 6.64 -0.48
N ALA A 186 7.66 5.58 -0.36
CA ALA A 186 6.67 5.45 0.71
C ALA A 186 7.32 5.22 2.10
N LEU A 187 8.46 4.53 2.17
CA LEU A 187 9.21 4.37 3.41
C LEU A 187 9.69 5.73 3.93
N GLY A 188 10.41 6.50 3.09
CA GLY A 188 10.95 7.81 3.45
C GLY A 188 9.87 8.85 3.71
N GLY A 189 8.97 9.07 2.74
CA GLY A 189 7.98 10.15 2.82
C GLY A 189 6.96 10.00 3.96
N MET A 190 6.74 8.78 4.46
CA MET A 190 5.94 8.58 5.67
C MET A 190 6.62 9.18 6.90
N LEU A 191 7.95 9.11 7.01
CA LEU A 191 8.66 9.70 8.14
C LEU A 191 8.53 11.23 8.14
N ASP A 192 8.68 11.85 6.97
CA ASP A 192 8.49 13.30 6.82
C ASP A 192 7.04 13.72 7.14
N THR A 193 6.08 12.88 6.76
CA THR A 193 4.67 13.10 7.10
C THR A 193 4.42 13.01 8.60
N LEU A 194 5.04 12.05 9.28
CA LEU A 194 4.89 11.87 10.72
C LEU A 194 5.52 13.02 11.52
N ASP A 195 6.67 13.51 11.09
CA ASP A 195 7.28 14.71 11.71
C ASP A 195 6.35 15.90 11.60
N ARG A 196 5.92 16.22 10.37
CA ARG A 196 5.01 17.35 10.15
C ARG A 196 3.70 17.19 10.92
N MET A 197 3.14 15.99 10.94
CA MET A 197 1.92 15.68 11.69
C MET A 197 2.09 15.93 13.17
N GLN A 198 3.23 15.56 13.76
CA GLN A 198 3.53 15.79 15.18
C GLN A 198 3.81 17.28 15.46
N ASP A 199 4.60 17.94 14.62
CA ASP A 199 5.02 19.33 14.80
C ASP A 199 3.86 20.31 14.67
N GLU A 200 3.03 20.11 13.64
CA GLU A 200 1.87 20.96 13.34
C GLU A 200 0.57 20.43 13.98
N ARG A 201 0.63 19.29 14.69
CA ARG A 201 -0.54 18.62 15.30
C ARG A 201 -1.68 18.45 14.30
N LEU A 202 -1.39 17.86 13.14
CA LEU A 202 -2.33 17.79 12.00
C LEU A 202 -3.49 16.83 12.20
N ALA A 203 -3.40 15.88 13.13
CA ALA A 203 -4.49 15.02 13.55
C ALA A 203 -4.79 15.26 15.04
N ASP A 204 -5.95 14.83 15.53
CA ASP A 204 -6.24 14.80 16.98
C ASP A 204 -5.50 13.63 17.64
N ARG A 205 -5.34 12.52 16.90
CA ARG A 205 -4.67 11.30 17.39
C ARG A 205 -3.75 10.74 16.32
N LEU A 206 -2.63 10.18 16.76
CA LEU A 206 -1.76 9.33 15.94
C LEU A 206 -1.49 8.03 16.69
N THR A 207 -1.77 6.90 16.06
CA THR A 207 -1.38 5.59 16.59
C THR A 207 -0.39 4.90 15.65
N ILE A 208 0.75 4.47 16.20
CA ILE A 208 1.76 3.71 15.46
C ILE A 208 1.60 2.23 15.80
N TYR A 209 1.49 1.41 14.77
CA TYR A 209 1.29 -0.03 14.88
C TYR A 209 2.47 -0.81 14.31
N ARG A 210 2.79 -1.93 14.93
CA ARG A 210 3.55 -3.01 14.29
C ARG A 210 2.62 -3.83 13.38
N ARG A 211 3.21 -4.55 12.43
CA ARG A 211 2.50 -5.59 11.66
C ARG A 211 1.80 -6.58 12.61
N GLY A 212 0.52 -6.86 12.35
CA GLY A 212 -0.30 -7.72 13.21
C GLY A 212 -1.17 -6.94 14.22
N GLY A 213 -1.02 -5.62 14.31
CA GLY A 213 -1.95 -4.76 15.07
C GLY A 213 -1.52 -4.42 16.48
N GLU A 214 -0.33 -4.86 16.92
CA GLU A 214 0.27 -4.39 18.17
C GLU A 214 0.53 -2.88 18.08
N ILE A 215 0.17 -2.16 19.14
CA ILE A 215 0.35 -0.71 19.23
C ILE A 215 1.70 -0.42 19.86
N LEU A 216 2.54 0.29 19.12
CA LEU A 216 3.86 0.71 19.58
C LEU A 216 3.78 2.02 20.37
N HIS A 217 2.92 2.94 19.94
CA HIS A 217 2.72 4.22 20.63
C HIS A 217 1.39 4.87 20.24
N ARG A 218 0.85 5.71 21.13
CA ARG A 218 -0.31 6.57 20.88
C ARG A 218 0.04 8.01 21.27
N PHE A 219 -0.19 8.93 20.33
CA PHE A 219 -0.14 10.35 20.56
C PHE A 219 -1.56 10.90 20.66
N ASP A 220 -1.78 11.76 21.64
CA ASP A 220 -2.98 12.59 21.75
C ASP A 220 -2.57 14.05 21.54
N PHE A 221 -2.83 14.55 20.34
CA PHE A 221 -2.50 15.92 19.94
C PHE A 221 -3.59 16.93 20.30
N SER A 222 -4.72 16.47 20.88
CA SER A 222 -5.74 17.37 21.44
C SER A 222 -5.26 18.08 22.71
N HIS A 223 -4.14 17.63 23.28
CA HIS A 223 -3.45 18.23 24.41
C HIS A 223 -2.02 18.64 24.04
N PRO A 224 -1.38 19.55 24.80
CA PRO A 224 0.05 19.81 24.67
C PRO A 224 0.85 18.52 24.89
N LEU A 225 1.80 18.25 23.99
CA LEU A 225 2.73 17.13 24.15
C LEU A 225 3.65 17.33 25.35
N SER A 226 4.02 16.23 25.99
CA SER A 226 5.04 16.23 27.03
C SER A 226 6.40 16.66 26.44
N PRO A 227 7.26 17.37 27.20
CA PRO A 227 8.64 17.63 26.79
C PRO A 227 9.42 16.36 26.44
N ASP A 228 9.08 15.24 27.07
CA ASP A 228 9.72 13.93 26.86
C ASP A 228 8.97 13.05 25.84
N GLU A 229 7.99 13.60 25.11
CA GLU A 229 7.25 12.85 24.10
C GLU A 229 8.20 12.41 22.96
N PRO A 230 8.31 11.10 22.66
CA PRO A 230 9.19 10.62 21.61
C PRO A 230 8.78 11.13 20.22
N ARG A 231 9.72 11.15 19.28
CA ARG A 231 9.38 11.43 17.88
C ARG A 231 8.70 10.23 17.24
N ALA A 232 7.58 10.47 16.55
CA ALA A 232 6.87 9.46 15.78
C ALA A 232 7.79 8.79 14.74
N ARG A 233 8.65 9.58 14.08
CA ARG A 233 9.71 9.08 13.18
C ARG A 233 10.58 8.03 13.86
N GLU A 234 11.13 8.33 15.03
CA GLU A 234 12.09 7.46 15.73
C GLU A 234 11.46 6.12 16.12
N ILE A 235 10.19 6.12 16.53
CA ILE A 235 9.46 4.88 16.83
C ILE A 235 9.35 4.00 15.57
N VAL A 236 9.00 4.61 14.43
CA VAL A 236 8.90 3.90 13.15
C VAL A 236 10.25 3.41 12.66
N GLU A 237 11.29 4.24 12.72
CA GLU A 237 12.66 3.88 12.32
C GLU A 237 13.20 2.74 13.16
N ARG A 238 13.00 2.79 14.49
CA ARG A 238 13.40 1.72 15.41
C ARG A 238 12.73 0.39 15.07
N GLU A 239 11.42 0.39 14.84
CA GLU A 239 10.71 -0.84 14.46
C GLU A 239 11.09 -1.32 13.05
N ARG A 240 11.34 -0.41 12.11
CA ARG A 240 11.79 -0.77 10.76
C ARG A 240 13.20 -1.35 10.74
N GLY A 241 14.08 -0.83 11.61
CA GLY A 241 15.50 -1.16 11.66
C GLY A 241 15.87 -2.29 12.62
N ARG A 242 14.95 -2.74 13.50
CA ARG A 242 15.24 -3.86 14.39
C ARG A 242 15.56 -5.13 13.58
N PRO A 243 16.42 -6.01 14.11
CA PRO A 243 16.59 -7.35 13.56
C PRO A 243 15.26 -8.11 13.49
N LEU A 244 15.10 -8.90 12.43
CA LEU A 244 14.01 -9.86 12.36
C LEU A 244 14.15 -10.88 13.50
N THR A 245 13.03 -11.26 14.11
CA THR A 245 13.02 -12.40 15.03
C THR A 245 13.35 -13.70 14.26
N ALA A 246 13.71 -14.75 14.99
CA ALA A 246 13.95 -16.06 14.38
C ALA A 246 12.72 -16.56 13.59
N GLU A 247 11.53 -16.32 14.11
CA GLU A 247 10.25 -16.65 13.48
C GLU A 247 10.02 -15.84 12.19
N GLU A 248 10.22 -14.52 12.25
CA GLU A 248 10.08 -13.65 11.07
C GLU A 248 11.09 -14.00 9.97
N ALA A 249 12.34 -14.33 10.34
CA ALA A 249 13.37 -14.77 9.42
C ALA A 249 13.02 -16.13 8.77
N ALA A 250 12.53 -17.09 9.56
CA ALA A 250 12.09 -18.38 9.07
C ALA A 250 10.88 -18.25 8.13
N TYR A 251 9.88 -17.46 8.51
CA TYR A 251 8.71 -17.12 7.68
C TYR A 251 9.14 -16.49 6.35
N LYS A 252 10.01 -15.47 6.41
CA LYS A 252 10.52 -14.79 5.20
C LYS A 252 11.17 -15.77 4.24
N ARG A 253 12.03 -16.67 4.76
CA ARG A 253 12.71 -17.68 3.95
C ARG A 253 11.71 -18.65 3.31
N ALA A 254 10.81 -19.22 4.11
CA ALA A 254 9.79 -20.15 3.62
C ALA A 254 8.91 -19.54 2.53
N GLU A 255 8.52 -18.27 2.70
CA GLU A 255 7.71 -17.56 1.71
C GLU A 255 8.48 -17.21 0.43
N ILE A 256 9.77 -16.88 0.52
CA ILE A 256 10.62 -16.70 -0.67
C ILE A 256 10.69 -18.02 -1.45
N ASP A 257 10.96 -19.13 -0.77
CA ASP A 257 11.05 -20.45 -1.40
C ASP A 257 9.72 -20.84 -2.05
N ARG A 258 8.59 -20.58 -1.36
CA ARG A 258 7.24 -20.83 -1.88
C ARG A 258 6.92 -20.00 -3.11
N LEU A 259 7.34 -18.72 -3.15
CA LEU A 259 7.03 -17.80 -4.23
C LEU A 259 7.98 -17.92 -5.43
N ALA A 260 9.20 -18.41 -5.21
CA ALA A 260 10.26 -18.43 -6.23
C ALA A 260 9.82 -19.08 -7.56
N PRO A 261 9.14 -20.25 -7.59
CA PRO A 261 8.71 -20.86 -8.86
C PRO A 261 7.71 -19.98 -9.64
N ALA A 262 6.79 -19.32 -8.93
CA ALA A 262 5.82 -18.43 -9.56
C ALA A 262 6.50 -17.14 -10.07
N LEU A 263 7.40 -16.55 -9.27
CA LEU A 263 8.15 -15.36 -9.66
C LEU A 263 9.06 -15.61 -10.88
N GLN A 264 9.65 -16.80 -10.98
CA GLN A 264 10.40 -17.24 -12.17
C GLN A 264 9.49 -17.40 -13.39
N ARG A 265 8.33 -18.05 -13.23
CA ARG A 265 7.32 -18.19 -14.29
C ARG A 265 6.85 -16.84 -14.82
N TYR A 266 6.73 -15.84 -13.95
CA TYR A 266 6.31 -14.48 -14.29
C TYR A 266 7.47 -13.56 -14.70
N GLY A 267 8.69 -14.08 -14.83
CA GLY A 267 9.86 -13.31 -15.28
C GLY A 267 10.27 -12.18 -14.33
N ILE A 268 9.91 -12.28 -13.05
CA ILE A 268 10.31 -11.32 -12.01
C ILE A 268 11.72 -11.64 -11.51
N VAL A 269 12.01 -12.94 -11.33
CA VAL A 269 13.33 -13.45 -10.94
C VAL A 269 13.88 -14.27 -12.11
N PRO A 270 15.19 -14.19 -12.42
CA PRO A 270 15.78 -15.03 -13.46
C PRO A 270 15.51 -16.51 -13.17
N GLN A 271 15.22 -17.29 -14.22
CA GLN A 271 15.33 -18.75 -14.09
C GLN A 271 16.80 -19.08 -13.84
N ALA A 272 17.08 -19.92 -12.86
CA ALA A 272 18.42 -20.48 -12.70
C ALA A 272 18.78 -21.12 -14.06
N LYS A 273 19.84 -20.62 -14.71
CA LYS A 273 20.39 -21.33 -15.87
C LYS A 273 20.75 -22.72 -15.37
N ALA A 274 20.16 -23.76 -15.96
CA ALA A 274 20.68 -25.11 -15.78
C ALA A 274 22.18 -25.03 -16.09
N GLU A 275 23.02 -25.39 -15.12
CA GLU A 275 24.44 -25.55 -15.40
C GLU A 275 24.56 -26.49 -16.60
N PRO A 276 25.35 -26.16 -17.63
CA PRO A 276 25.64 -27.14 -18.66
C PRO A 276 26.26 -28.34 -17.95
N ASP A 277 25.60 -29.49 -18.07
CA ASP A 277 26.14 -30.78 -17.67
C ASP A 277 27.57 -30.83 -18.22
N ARG A 278 28.56 -30.62 -17.33
CA ARG A 278 29.96 -30.83 -17.65
C ARG A 278 30.09 -32.33 -17.75
N GLY A 279 29.69 -32.82 -18.91
CA GLY A 279 29.61 -34.22 -19.23
C GLY A 279 30.92 -34.88 -18.86
N ARG A 280 30.77 -36.06 -18.26
CA ARG A 280 31.65 -37.21 -18.41
C ARG A 280 32.57 -37.06 -19.63
N THR A 281 33.75 -36.50 -19.42
CA THR A 281 34.87 -36.72 -20.33
C THR A 281 35.41 -38.12 -20.06
N ASP A 282 34.93 -39.03 -20.89
CA ASP A 282 35.70 -40.08 -21.55
C ASP A 282 36.66 -40.91 -20.68
N GLN A 283 36.12 -41.92 -20.02
CA GLN A 283 36.86 -43.16 -19.78
C GLN A 283 36.55 -44.14 -20.92
N ARG A 284 37.31 -44.08 -22.02
CA ARG A 284 37.47 -45.18 -22.99
C ARG A 284 38.59 -44.83 -23.99
N ARG A 285 39.48 -45.80 -24.22
CA ARG A 285 40.76 -45.79 -24.99
C ARG A 285 41.96 -45.49 -24.06
N ASP A 286 42.88 -46.41 -23.74
CA ASP A 286 43.41 -47.53 -24.52
C ASP A 286 43.49 -48.84 -23.73
N LYS A 287 42.97 -49.90 -24.35
CA LYS A 287 43.53 -51.25 -24.27
C LYS A 287 43.71 -51.72 -25.70
N ASP A 288 44.83 -52.40 -25.89
CA ASP A 288 45.31 -53.10 -27.09
C ASP A 288 45.92 -52.25 -28.20
N ASP A 289 47.25 -52.11 -28.14
CA ASP A 289 48.05 -52.67 -29.22
C ASP A 289 49.30 -53.40 -28.70
N ARG A 290 49.55 -54.59 -29.25
CA ARG A 290 50.65 -55.50 -28.91
C ARG A 290 51.76 -55.29 -29.93
N GLY A 291 53.03 -55.29 -29.53
CA GLY A 291 54.10 -55.52 -30.50
C GLY A 291 55.53 -55.13 -30.12
N ARG A 292 56.14 -55.82 -29.14
CA ARG A 292 57.46 -56.49 -29.21
C ARG A 292 57.93 -56.90 -27.82
#